data_AF-A0A023AVV8-F1
#
_entry.id   AF-A0A023AVV8-F1
#
_cell.length_a   1.000
_cell.length_b   1.000
_cell.length_c   1.000
_cell.angle_alpha   90.00
_cell.angle_beta   90.00
_cell.angle_gamma   90.00
#
_symmetry.space_group_name_H-M   'P 1'
#
loop_
_entity.id
_entity.type
_entity.pdbx_description
1 polymer ?
#
loop_
_entity_poly.entity_id
_entity_poly.type
_entity_poly.pdbx_seq_one_letter_code
_entity_poly.pdbx_strand_id
1 'polypeptide(L)' 'GHKCAPAEFQQRVEDVLRNLMDTEVVRVYVDDIIIGTKTRDTHLDLVLRVLERLRESD' A
#
# COMPACT_ATOMS: atom_id res chain seq x y z
N GLY A 1 -12.47 18.17 7.34
CA GLY A 1 -11.94 16.81 7.39
C GLY A 1 -11.88 16.34 8.82
N HIS A 2 -12.36 15.12 9.10
CA HIS A 2 -12.24 14.51 10.41
C HIS A 2 -10.76 14.29 10.74
N LYS A 3 -10.29 14.78 11.89
CA LYS A 3 -8.89 14.71 12.30
C LYS A 3 -8.38 13.26 12.50
N CYS A 4 -9.29 12.29 12.63
CA CYS A 4 -8.97 10.87 12.78
C CYS A 4 -8.95 10.09 11.45
N ALA A 5 -9.48 10.66 10.37
CA ALA A 5 -9.59 9.98 9.08
C ALA A 5 -8.23 9.50 8.51
N PRO A 6 -7.12 10.26 8.62
CA PRO A 6 -5.84 9.78 8.10
C PRO A 6 -5.31 8.56 8.85
N ALA A 7 -5.51 8.49 10.17
CA ALA A 7 -5.02 7.39 10.99
C ALA A 7 -5.84 6.11 10.77
N GLU A 8 -7.16 6.24 10.65
CA GLU A 8 -8.05 5.11 10.35
C GLU A 8 -7.82 4.57 8.93
N PHE A 9 -7.64 5.47 7.95
CA PHE A 9 -7.30 5.09 6.58
C PHE A 9 -5.95 4.37 6.52
N GLN A 10 -4.93 4.94 7.15
CA GLN A 10 -3.60 4.35 7.18
C GLN A 10 -3.63 2.95 7.81
N GLN A 11 -4.30 2.77 8.96
CA GLN A 11 -4.41 1.46 9.60
C GLN A 11 -5.10 0.44 8.70
N ARG A 12 -6.20 0.84 8.04
CA ARG A 12 -6.94 -0.04 7.12
C ARG A 12 -6.10 -0.46 5.92
N VAL A 13 -5.35 0.47 5.33
CA VAL A 13 -4.47 0.22 4.18
C VAL A 13 -3.27 -0.63 4.60
N GLU A 14 -2.67 -0.38 5.77
CA GLU A 14 -1.60 -1.20 6.34
C GLU A 14 -2.06 -2.65 6.55
N ASP A 15 -3.27 -2.87 7.06
CA ASP A 15 -3.81 -4.23 7.25
C ASP A 15 -4.02 -4.97 5.92
N VAL A 16 -4.55 -4.27 4.90
CA VAL A 16 -4.77 -4.82 3.56
C VAL A 16 -3.45 -5.19 2.88
N LEU A 17 -2.44 -4.34 3.02
CA LEU A 17 -1.13 -4.48 2.36
C LEU A 17 -0.10 -5.20 3.20
N ARG A 18 -0.43 -5.64 4.41
CA ARG A 18 0.50 -6.29 5.36
C ARG A 18 1.35 -7.39 4.74
N ASN A 19 0.76 -8.22 3.87
CA ASN A 19 1.47 -9.31 3.19
C ASN A 19 2.42 -8.85 2.08
N LEU A 20 2.30 -7.60 1.62
CA LEU A 20 3.15 -6.95 0.61
C LEU A 20 4.18 -6.01 1.25
N MET A 21 4.00 -5.62 2.52
CA MET A 21 4.95 -4.78 3.27
C MET A 21 6.17 -5.55 3.81
N ASP A 22 6.12 -6.89 3.88
CA ASP A 22 7.28 -7.71 4.30
C ASP A 22 8.44 -7.64 3.29
N THR A 23 8.15 -7.28 2.03
CA THR A 23 9.19 -6.80 1.12
C THR A 23 9.45 -5.34 1.46
N GLU A 24 10.67 -4.99 1.91
CA GLU A 24 11.12 -3.70 2.48
C GLU A 24 10.88 -2.41 1.63
N VAL A 25 10.04 -2.51 0.61
CA VAL A 25 9.84 -1.60 -0.51
C VAL A 25 8.45 -0.96 -0.58
N VAL A 26 7.45 -1.46 0.17
CA VAL A 26 6.11 -0.86 0.24
C VAL A 26 5.93 -0.12 1.56
N ARG A 27 5.59 1.17 1.52
CA ARG A 27 5.31 2.00 2.71
C ARG A 27 4.02 2.78 2.51
N VAL A 28 3.19 2.86 3.56
CA VAL A 28 2.02 3.73 3.58
C VAL A 28 2.39 5.02 4.32
N TYR A 29 2.09 6.18 3.73
CA TYR A 29 2.33 7.48 4.34
C TYR A 29 1.12 8.37 4.15
N VAL A 30 0.35 8.56 5.23
CA VAL A 30 -0.90 9.34 5.22
C VAL A 30 -1.89 8.77 4.20
N ASP A 31 -2.07 9.42 3.05
CA ASP A 31 -2.99 8.99 1.98
C ASP A 31 -2.26 8.30 0.81
N ASP A 32 -0.91 8.28 0.83
CA ASP A 32 -0.08 7.79 -0.27
C ASP A 32 0.50 6.40 0.04
N ILE A 33 0.60 5.56 -1.00
CA ILE A 33 1.35 4.29 -0.97
C ILE A 33 2.62 4.48 -1.80
N ILE A 34 3.77 4.32 -1.14
CA ILE A 34 5.10 4.42 -1.74
C ILE A 34 5.62 3.03 -2.04
N ILE A 35 5.99 2.77 -3.29
CA ILE A 35 6.54 1.49 -3.76
C ILE A 35 7.92 1.74 -4.37
N GLY A 36 8.99 1.24 -3.75
CA GLY A 36 10.38 1.47 -4.19
C GLY A 36 11.08 0.20 -4.64
N THR A 37 11.24 -0.05 -5.94
CA THR A 37 11.89 -1.27 -6.46
C THR A 37 13.16 -0.97 -7.26
N LYS A 38 14.04 -1.98 -7.41
CA LYS A 38 15.31 -1.84 -8.15
C LYS A 38 15.16 -1.88 -9.68
N THR A 39 14.11 -2.53 -10.18
CA THR A 39 13.85 -2.68 -11.62
C THR A 39 12.39 -2.31 -11.93
N ARG A 40 12.15 -1.93 -13.19
CA ARG A 40 10.82 -1.55 -13.69
C ARG A 40 9.86 -2.74 -13.73
N ASP A 41 10.33 -3.92 -14.11
CA ASP A 41 9.45 -5.11 -14.20
C ASP A 41 8.97 -5.55 -12.82
N THR A 42 9.87 -5.55 -11.82
CA THR A 42 9.49 -5.80 -10.42
C THR A 42 8.60 -4.68 -9.88
N HIS A 43 8.80 -3.43 -10.31
CA HIS A 43 7.90 -2.34 -9.96
C HIS A 43 6.47 -2.60 -10.44
N LEU A 44 6.33 -2.95 -11.72
CA LEU A 44 5.03 -3.14 -12.35
C LEU A 44 4.26 -4.31 -11.73
N ASP A 45 4.92 -5.45 -11.52
CA ASP A 45 4.32 -6.61 -10.85
C ASP A 45 3.83 -6.24 -9.43
N LEU A 46 4.64 -5.49 -8.67
CA LEU A 46 4.28 -5.10 -7.31
C LEU A 46 3.14 -4.07 -7.27
N VAL A 47 3.13 -3.09 -8.17
CA VAL A 47 2.03 -2.12 -8.32
C VAL A 47 0.72 -2.83 -8.63
N LEU A 48 0.74 -3.79 -9.57
CA LEU A 48 -0.46 -4.56 -9.92
C LEU A 48 -1.00 -5.34 -8.72
N ARG A 49 -0.13 -6.02 -7.95
CA ARG A 49 -0.54 -6.75 -6.73
C ARG A 49 -1.14 -5.83 -5.67
N VAL A 50 -0.56 -4.64 -5.47
CA VAL A 50 -1.11 -3.64 -4.53
C VAL A 50 -2.51 -3.22 -4.98
N LEU A 51 -2.70 -2.86 -6.26
CA LEU A 51 -4.00 -2.45 -6.80
C LEU A 51 -5.04 -3.56 -6.72
N GLU A 52 -4.67 -4.80 -7.02
CA GLU A 52 -5.56 -5.96 -6.89
C GLU A 52 -6.01 -6.15 -5.44
N ARG A 53 -5.08 -6.06 -4.49
CA ARG A 53 -5.39 -6.26 -3.08
C ARG A 53 -6.27 -5.16 -2.49
N LEU A 54 -6.08 -3.91 -2.93
CA LEU A 54 -6.96 -2.80 -2.58
C LEU A 54 -8.38 -3.04 -3.13
N ARG A 55 -8.50 -3.48 -4.39
CA ARG A 55 -9.79 -3.80 -5.02
C ARG A 55 -10.54 -4.94 -4.33
N GLU A 56 -9.83 -5.94 -3.81
CA GLU A 56 -10.44 -7.06 -3.06
C GLU A 56 -10.90 -6.67 -1.64
N SER A 57 -10.48 -5.50 -1.14
CA SER A 57 -10.72 -5.06 0.24
C SER A 57 -11.73 -3.92 0.36
N ASP A 58 -12.29 -3.47 -0.76
CA ASP A 58 -13.47 -2.60 -0.87
C ASP A 58 -14.76 -3.42 -0.79
#